data_AF-A0A7X9EA37-F1
#
_entry.id   AF-A0A7X9EA37-F1
#
_cell.length_a   1.000
_cell.length_b   1.000
_cell.length_c   1.000
_cell.angle_alpha   90.00
_cell.angle_beta   90.00
_cell.angle_gamma   90.00
#
_symmetry.space_group_name_H-M   'P 1'
#
loop_
_entity.id
_entity.type
_entity.pdbx_description
1 polymer ?
#
loop_
_entity_poly.entity_id
_entity_poly.type
_entity_poly.pdbx_seq_one_letter_code
_entity_poly.pdbx_strand_id
1 'polypeptide(L)'
;MSVSKKIDHGAMVPLYYVEKEYRAHKSSAGEKSDVGDTPGSAVRNIAYSNAYSTSDNGASDTAGDNIVKPGKFKIVLISLADLPHIDVYRFGMCIGKAVAESKERVVFLASGDLSHTVSHDSPYGYNKKGVEFDNLLVKYVSEGDIKSIINFDRGFCEEAAQCGLRSFLIMFGALDGYNIYPQVYSYEGPFGIGYAVAKIKIGDINSKRKLYEEYKRDMGHKMNKLREGEDFYVSLARFALETYVREGRVVSQAEYSQKFGNLPEEMVRDKAGTFVSLKKDGALRGCIGTIKPTKKNVAEEIIYNAISAGTQDPRFFPVGINELDDLVYSVDVLGEAEPIESMEQLDVVKYGVIVRAGYRSGLLLPNLEGVNTPEEQISIALKKAGISPREKYTMERFQVIRHEKGTFLYITRGHSPT
;
A
#
# COMPACT_ATOMS: atom_id res chain seq x y z
N MET A 1 22.45 -39.13 9.92
CA MET A 1 22.62 -39.20 8.45
C MET A 1 22.87 -37.79 7.94
N SER A 2 23.98 -37.61 7.23
CA SER A 2 24.57 -36.31 6.90
C SER A 2 23.83 -35.58 5.78
N VAL A 3 23.30 -34.40 6.07
CA VAL A 3 22.92 -33.41 5.05
C VAL A 3 24.14 -32.52 4.84
N SER A 4 24.90 -32.81 3.79
CA SER A 4 26.16 -32.13 3.47
C SER A 4 25.91 -30.71 2.97
N LYS A 5 26.57 -29.75 3.63
CA LYS A 5 27.12 -28.49 3.12
C LYS A 5 27.04 -28.34 1.59
N LYS A 6 26.30 -27.34 1.10
CA LYS A 6 26.60 -26.53 -0.10
C LYS A 6 25.54 -25.43 -0.30
N ILE A 7 25.71 -24.32 0.42
CA ILE A 7 25.28 -23.01 -0.05
C ILE A 7 26.53 -22.13 0.07
N ASP A 8 27.21 -21.90 -1.05
CA ASP A 8 28.38 -21.04 -1.12
C ASP A 8 28.29 -20.13 -2.34
N HIS A 9 27.22 -19.32 -2.41
CA HIS A 9 27.08 -18.27 -3.43
C HIS A 9 26.44 -17.05 -2.77
N GLY A 10 27.21 -15.97 -2.62
CA GLY A 10 26.71 -14.69 -2.15
C GLY A 10 25.70 -14.09 -3.15
N ALA A 11 24.78 -13.27 -2.64
CA ALA A 11 23.99 -12.39 -3.49
C ALA A 11 24.86 -11.20 -3.91
N MET A 12 24.85 -10.89 -5.20
CA MET A 12 25.56 -9.75 -5.78
C MET A 12 24.50 -8.78 -6.27
N VAL A 13 24.64 -7.48 -5.97
CA VAL A 13 23.85 -6.40 -6.58
C VAL A 13 24.74 -5.66 -7.59
N PRO A 14 24.93 -6.13 -8.83
CA PRO A 14 25.43 -5.27 -9.90
C PRO A 14 24.37 -4.25 -10.31
N LEU A 15 24.70 -2.99 -10.06
CA LEU A 15 24.23 -1.86 -10.84
C LEU A 15 25.22 -1.66 -11.99
N TYR A 16 24.70 -1.37 -13.18
CA TYR A 16 25.32 -1.59 -14.49
C TYR A 16 26.78 -1.16 -14.70
N TYR A 17 27.44 -1.87 -15.62
CA TYR A 17 28.59 -1.43 -16.40
C TYR A 17 28.08 -0.77 -17.69
N VAL A 18 28.47 0.48 -17.98
CA VAL A 18 28.20 1.13 -19.27
C VAL A 18 29.51 1.21 -20.05
N GLU A 19 29.64 0.40 -21.10
CA GLU A 19 30.67 0.55 -22.11
C GLU A 19 30.04 1.19 -23.36
N LYS A 20 30.14 2.53 -23.49
CA LYS A 20 30.45 3.28 -24.73
C LYS A 20 29.98 4.73 -24.70
N GLU A 21 30.92 5.57 -25.12
CA GLU A 21 30.87 6.97 -25.53
C GLU A 21 29.49 7.59 -25.81
N TYR A 22 29.16 8.62 -25.02
CA TYR A 22 28.09 9.57 -25.28
C TYR A 22 28.48 10.47 -26.46
N ARG A 23 28.09 10.13 -27.69
CA ARG A 23 28.17 11.10 -28.80
C ARG A 23 27.05 12.12 -28.66
N ALA A 24 27.44 13.33 -28.27
CA ALA A 24 26.58 14.51 -28.25
C ALA A 24 25.79 14.65 -29.55
N HIS A 25 24.46 14.61 -29.47
CA HIS A 25 23.60 15.04 -30.56
C HIS A 25 23.68 16.57 -30.65
N LYS A 26 24.43 17.04 -31.66
CA LYS A 26 24.35 18.42 -32.14
C LYS A 26 22.93 18.67 -32.64
N SER A 27 22.36 19.80 -32.21
CA SER A 27 21.17 20.39 -32.77
C SER A 27 21.43 20.81 -34.22
N SER A 28 20.59 20.34 -35.14
CA SER A 28 20.32 21.05 -36.39
C SER A 28 18.86 20.80 -36.79
N ALA A 29 18.14 21.91 -36.77
CA ALA A 29 16.84 22.25 -37.37
C ALA A 29 16.06 21.16 -38.12
N GLY A 30 14.77 21.09 -37.77
CA GLY A 30 13.70 20.99 -38.75
C GLY A 30 13.05 19.62 -38.90
N GLU A 31 12.09 19.31 -38.04
CA GLU A 31 10.78 18.77 -38.44
C GLU A 31 9.85 18.73 -37.22
N LYS A 32 8.68 19.36 -37.35
CA LYS A 32 7.58 19.27 -36.39
C LYS A 32 6.82 17.97 -36.66
N SER A 33 6.60 17.16 -35.62
CA SER A 33 5.49 16.22 -35.58
C SER A 33 4.81 16.31 -34.22
N ASP A 34 3.56 16.78 -34.24
CA ASP A 34 2.61 16.74 -33.12
C ASP A 34 2.34 15.28 -32.71
N VAL A 35 2.80 14.89 -31.52
CA VAL A 35 2.24 13.78 -30.73
C VAL A 35 2.29 14.19 -29.27
N GLY A 36 1.12 14.24 -28.64
CA GLY A 36 0.91 14.82 -27.31
C GLY A 36 1.53 14.06 -26.14
N ASP A 37 1.63 14.78 -25.04
CA ASP A 37 2.05 14.33 -23.71
C ASP A 37 1.25 13.12 -23.20
N THR A 38 1.95 12.02 -22.93
CA THR A 38 1.64 11.06 -21.86
C THR A 38 2.91 10.23 -21.55
N PRO A 39 3.16 9.87 -20.28
CA PRO A 39 4.43 9.30 -19.82
C PRO A 39 4.53 7.83 -20.24
N GLY A 40 5.03 7.61 -21.45
CA GLY A 40 5.28 6.30 -22.03
C GLY A 40 6.77 6.05 -22.17
N SER A 41 7.32 5.17 -21.33
CA SER A 41 7.93 3.94 -21.85
C SER A 41 8.57 3.12 -20.73
N ALA A 42 7.75 2.25 -20.15
CA ALA A 42 8.14 0.96 -19.62
C ALA A 42 8.84 0.04 -20.68
N VAL A 43 9.67 0.60 -21.57
CA VAL A 43 10.20 -0.07 -22.79
C VAL A 43 11.73 -0.08 -22.86
N ARG A 44 12.47 0.53 -21.91
CA ARG A 44 13.93 0.36 -21.85
C ARG A 44 14.45 -0.79 -20.98
N ASN A 45 13.55 -1.54 -20.33
CA ASN A 45 13.90 -2.82 -19.71
C ASN A 45 13.90 -4.00 -20.71
N ILE A 46 13.86 -3.72 -22.02
CA ILE A 46 13.96 -4.67 -23.14
C ILE A 46 15.26 -4.46 -23.95
N ALA A 47 16.14 -3.55 -23.56
CA ALA A 47 17.35 -3.25 -24.33
C ALA A 47 18.51 -4.24 -24.08
N TYR A 48 18.25 -5.52 -23.83
CA TYR A 48 19.23 -6.61 -24.06
C TYR A 48 18.59 -7.99 -24.32
N SER A 49 17.25 -8.10 -24.44
CA SER A 49 16.59 -9.37 -24.78
C SER A 49 16.40 -9.60 -26.28
N ASN A 50 16.70 -8.62 -27.16
CA ASN A 50 16.46 -8.73 -28.60
C ASN A 50 17.72 -8.71 -29.51
N ALA A 51 18.93 -8.96 -28.98
CA ALA A 51 20.13 -9.01 -29.82
C ALA A 51 20.51 -10.41 -30.35
N TYR A 52 19.78 -11.47 -29.99
CA TYR A 52 20.00 -12.83 -30.55
C TYR A 52 18.68 -13.57 -30.76
N SER A 53 17.86 -13.09 -31.68
CA SER A 53 16.89 -13.96 -32.36
C SER A 53 17.05 -13.78 -33.87
N THR A 54 17.82 -14.67 -34.49
CA THR A 54 17.66 -14.95 -35.92
C THR A 54 17.65 -16.47 -36.08
N SER A 55 16.53 -16.97 -36.64
CA SER A 55 16.20 -18.36 -37.05
C SER A 55 16.21 -19.43 -35.95
N ASP A 56 15.23 -20.30 -35.74
CA ASP A 56 14.14 -20.78 -36.61
C ASP A 56 12.99 -21.39 -35.76
N ASN A 57 11.79 -21.32 -36.34
CA ASN A 57 10.50 -21.98 -36.07
C ASN A 57 10.33 -23.00 -34.92
N GLY A 58 9.26 -22.81 -34.13
CA GLY A 58 8.55 -23.91 -33.45
C GLY A 58 7.82 -23.49 -32.17
N ALA A 59 6.49 -23.47 -32.19
CA ALA A 59 5.65 -23.21 -31.04
C ALA A 59 5.67 -24.38 -30.02
N SER A 60 5.90 -24.09 -28.72
CA SER A 60 5.36 -24.85 -27.57
C SER A 60 5.70 -24.23 -26.21
N ASP A 61 4.69 -24.18 -25.31
CA ASP A 61 4.71 -24.06 -23.84
C ASP A 61 5.27 -22.80 -23.14
N THR A 62 4.33 -21.98 -22.65
CA THR A 62 4.46 -20.66 -21.99
C THR A 62 4.96 -20.69 -20.54
N ALA A 63 5.84 -21.63 -20.18
CA ALA A 63 6.60 -21.59 -18.92
C ALA A 63 8.11 -21.35 -19.14
N GLY A 64 8.57 -21.37 -20.40
CA GLY A 64 9.99 -21.27 -20.77
C GLY A 64 10.53 -19.87 -21.02
N ASP A 65 9.66 -18.86 -21.23
CA ASP A 65 10.06 -17.55 -21.77
C ASP A 65 10.86 -16.67 -20.80
N ASN A 66 10.85 -16.98 -19.50
CA ASN A 66 11.60 -16.23 -18.49
C ASN A 66 13.03 -16.75 -18.27
N ILE A 67 13.45 -17.80 -18.99
CA ILE A 67 14.78 -18.41 -18.84
C ILE A 67 15.66 -18.12 -20.05
N VAL A 68 16.60 -17.19 -19.91
CA VAL A 68 17.61 -16.90 -20.95
C VAL A 68 18.88 -17.69 -20.66
N LYS A 69 19.51 -18.27 -21.70
CA LYS A 69 20.76 -19.06 -21.58
C LYS A 69 21.95 -18.38 -22.28
N PRO A 70 22.50 -17.27 -21.76
CA PRO A 70 23.71 -16.68 -22.33
C PRO A 70 24.93 -17.51 -21.90
N GLY A 71 25.36 -18.43 -22.75
CA GLY A 71 26.55 -19.25 -22.51
C GLY A 71 26.36 -20.31 -21.43
N LYS A 72 27.15 -20.25 -20.34
CA LYS A 72 27.27 -21.33 -19.33
C LYS A 72 26.31 -21.21 -18.13
N PHE A 73 25.39 -20.24 -18.12
CA PHE A 73 24.46 -20.03 -17.03
C PHE A 73 23.04 -19.77 -17.54
N LYS A 74 22.06 -19.92 -16.62
CA LYS A 74 20.65 -19.64 -16.86
C LYS A 74 20.30 -18.35 -16.11
N ILE A 75 19.62 -17.43 -16.77
CA ILE A 75 19.03 -16.23 -16.16
C ILE A 75 17.56 -16.50 -16.00
N VAL A 76 17.02 -16.32 -14.80
CA VAL A 76 15.58 -16.30 -14.53
C VAL A 76 15.17 -14.87 -14.27
N LEU A 77 14.32 -14.32 -15.13
CA LEU A 77 13.79 -12.97 -14.96
C LEU A 77 12.57 -13.00 -14.03
N ILE A 78 12.55 -12.09 -13.05
CA ILE A 78 11.48 -11.96 -12.06
C ILE A 78 10.89 -10.56 -12.18
N SER A 79 9.63 -10.47 -12.61
CA SER A 79 8.89 -9.22 -12.63
C SER A 79 8.46 -8.81 -11.23
N LEU A 80 8.46 -7.50 -10.96
CA LEU A 80 8.01 -6.93 -9.70
C LEU A 80 6.52 -6.62 -9.76
N ALA A 81 5.78 -7.04 -8.74
CA ALA A 81 4.37 -6.70 -8.56
C ALA A 81 4.22 -5.59 -7.52
N ASP A 82 3.23 -4.72 -7.69
CA ASP A 82 2.85 -3.74 -6.67
C ASP A 82 2.06 -4.41 -5.54
N LEU A 83 2.78 -5.14 -4.69
CA LEU A 83 2.25 -5.82 -3.51
C LEU A 83 2.80 -5.20 -2.22
N PRO A 84 2.13 -5.41 -1.07
CA PRO A 84 2.66 -5.05 0.24
C PRO A 84 4.06 -5.61 0.47
N HIS A 85 4.92 -4.87 1.16
CA HIS A 85 6.32 -5.24 1.37
C HIS A 85 6.50 -6.64 1.95
N ILE A 86 5.64 -7.05 2.88
CA ILE A 86 5.70 -8.37 3.49
C ILE A 86 5.33 -9.50 2.52
N ASP A 87 4.43 -9.26 1.57
CA ASP A 87 4.08 -10.25 0.55
C ASP A 87 5.19 -10.40 -0.49
N VAL A 88 5.84 -9.28 -0.85
CA VAL A 88 7.06 -9.28 -1.69
C VAL A 88 8.19 -10.05 -0.99
N TYR A 89 8.37 -9.84 0.32
CA TYR A 89 9.33 -10.59 1.15
C TYR A 89 9.00 -12.08 1.17
N ARG A 90 7.73 -12.45 1.38
CA ARG A 90 7.26 -13.84 1.37
C ARG A 90 7.48 -14.51 0.01
N PHE A 91 7.28 -13.78 -1.10
CA PHE A 91 7.60 -14.28 -2.43
C PHE A 91 9.10 -14.61 -2.56
N GLY A 92 9.97 -13.76 -2.00
CA GLY A 92 11.38 -14.06 -1.82
C GLY A 92 11.63 -15.39 -1.10
N MET A 93 10.92 -15.66 0.01
CA MET A 93 11.04 -16.92 0.74
C MET A 93 10.68 -18.14 -0.13
N CYS A 94 9.67 -18.01 -1.00
CA CYS A 94 9.32 -19.06 -1.95
C CYS A 94 10.47 -19.34 -2.93
N ILE A 95 11.16 -18.30 -3.40
CA ILE A 95 12.35 -18.44 -4.25
C ILE A 95 13.48 -19.12 -3.46
N GLY A 96 13.76 -18.68 -2.23
CA GLY A 96 14.76 -19.30 -1.36
C GLY A 96 14.53 -20.79 -1.16
N LYS A 97 13.27 -21.20 -0.95
CA LYS A 97 12.87 -22.61 -0.88
C LYS A 97 13.13 -23.36 -2.19
N ALA A 98 12.71 -22.81 -3.32
CA ALA A 98 12.92 -23.43 -4.64
C ALA A 98 14.42 -23.60 -4.96
N VAL A 99 15.24 -22.61 -4.61
CA VAL A 99 16.71 -22.68 -4.77
C VAL A 99 17.31 -23.76 -3.88
N ALA A 100 16.89 -23.85 -2.61
CA ALA A 100 17.37 -24.86 -1.66
C ALA A 100 17.00 -26.31 -2.06
N GLU A 101 15.88 -26.50 -2.77
CA GLU A 101 15.46 -27.78 -3.34
C GLU A 101 16.17 -28.11 -4.67
N SER A 102 16.89 -27.15 -5.25
CA SER A 102 17.63 -27.31 -6.50
C SER A 102 19.07 -27.80 -6.28
N LYS A 103 19.69 -28.37 -7.32
CA LYS A 103 21.13 -28.70 -7.35
C LYS A 103 21.98 -27.60 -7.99
N GLU A 104 21.36 -26.48 -8.34
CA GLU A 104 21.98 -25.40 -9.10
C GLU A 104 22.76 -24.46 -8.17
N ARG A 105 23.81 -23.85 -8.71
CA ARG A 105 24.54 -22.77 -8.02
C ARG A 105 23.91 -21.45 -8.43
N VAL A 106 23.19 -20.83 -7.49
CA VAL A 106 22.38 -19.64 -7.77
C VAL A 106 23.02 -18.39 -7.18
N VAL A 107 23.08 -17.33 -7.98
CA VAL A 107 23.37 -15.97 -7.51
C VAL A 107 22.08 -15.18 -7.67
N PHE A 108 21.65 -14.51 -6.60
CA PHE A 108 20.52 -13.59 -6.66
C PHE A 108 21.02 -12.18 -6.97
N LEU A 109 20.43 -11.56 -7.98
CA LEU A 109 20.65 -10.17 -8.37
C LEU A 109 19.39 -9.35 -8.10
N ALA A 110 19.44 -8.49 -7.07
CA ALA A 110 18.44 -7.46 -6.87
C ALA A 110 18.90 -6.17 -7.55
N SER A 111 18.16 -5.69 -8.54
CA SER A 111 18.52 -4.52 -9.35
C SER A 111 17.39 -3.51 -9.38
N GLY A 112 17.72 -2.24 -9.22
CA GLY A 112 16.82 -1.10 -9.34
C GLY A 112 17.45 0.16 -8.76
N ASP A 113 16.95 1.31 -9.20
CA ASP A 113 17.40 2.61 -8.69
C ASP A 113 16.83 2.84 -7.29
N LEU A 114 17.52 3.62 -6.46
CA LEU A 114 16.96 4.06 -5.19
C LEU A 114 15.99 5.23 -5.42
N SER A 115 16.09 6.32 -4.66
CA SER A 115 15.26 7.50 -4.90
C SER A 115 15.64 8.22 -6.20
N HIS A 116 14.64 8.69 -6.92
CA HIS A 116 14.83 9.48 -8.13
C HIS A 116 14.96 10.98 -7.85
N THR A 117 15.09 11.43 -6.60
CA THR A 117 14.93 12.86 -6.24
C THR A 117 16.03 13.36 -5.29
N VAL A 118 17.25 12.82 -5.42
CA VAL A 118 18.38 13.08 -4.50
C VAL A 118 18.92 14.49 -4.62
N SER A 119 18.91 15.08 -5.83
CA SER A 119 19.40 16.44 -6.08
C SER A 119 18.55 17.19 -7.10
N HIS A 120 18.81 18.48 -7.28
CA HIS A 120 18.17 19.30 -8.31
C HIS A 120 18.55 18.90 -9.74
N ASP A 121 19.59 18.09 -9.93
CA ASP A 121 19.97 17.55 -11.24
C ASP A 121 19.05 16.41 -11.69
N SER A 122 18.17 15.94 -10.80
CA SER A 122 17.19 14.93 -11.12
C SER A 122 16.18 15.43 -12.16
N PRO A 123 15.84 14.62 -13.19
CA PRO A 123 14.73 14.92 -14.09
C PRO A 123 13.36 14.96 -13.38
N TYR A 124 13.26 14.46 -12.14
CA TYR A 124 12.06 14.45 -11.30
C TYR A 124 12.08 15.54 -10.21
N GLY A 125 13.13 16.37 -10.19
CA GLY A 125 13.33 17.41 -9.19
C GLY A 125 13.87 16.88 -7.85
N TYR A 126 14.16 17.82 -6.95
CA TYR A 126 14.67 17.50 -5.62
C TYR A 126 13.51 17.29 -4.64
N ASN A 127 13.57 16.20 -3.86
CA ASN A 127 12.73 15.98 -2.71
C ASN A 127 13.59 15.44 -1.55
N LYS A 128 13.56 16.13 -0.41
CA LYS A 128 14.27 15.72 0.81
C LYS A 128 13.94 14.28 1.22
N LYS A 129 12.73 13.80 0.93
CA LYS A 129 12.30 12.42 1.21
C LYS A 129 13.08 11.38 0.43
N GLY A 130 13.50 11.67 -0.80
CA GLY A 130 14.39 10.79 -1.55
C GLY A 130 15.74 10.60 -0.86
N VAL A 131 16.36 11.73 -0.44
CA VAL A 131 17.64 11.70 0.30
C VAL A 131 17.49 10.97 1.64
N GLU A 132 16.41 11.21 2.39
CA GLU A 132 16.11 10.51 3.64
C GLU A 132 15.95 8.99 3.40
N PHE A 133 15.22 8.59 2.36
CA PHE A 133 14.99 7.20 2.01
C PHE A 133 16.30 6.48 1.69
N ASP A 134 17.12 7.05 0.81
CA ASP A 134 18.38 6.44 0.39
C ASP A 134 19.34 6.22 1.57
N ASN A 135 19.49 7.25 2.41
CA ASN A 135 20.32 7.17 3.61
C ASN A 135 19.83 6.08 4.58
N LEU A 136 18.52 5.98 4.81
CA LEU A 136 17.94 4.96 5.68
C LEU A 136 18.11 3.56 5.09
N LEU A 137 17.83 3.38 3.80
CA LEU A 137 17.96 2.09 3.14
C LEU A 137 19.41 1.61 3.15
N VAL A 138 20.38 2.45 2.77
CA VAL A 138 21.80 2.11 2.79
C VAL A 138 22.26 1.78 4.20
N LYS A 139 21.84 2.56 5.20
CA LYS A 139 22.10 2.27 6.62
C LYS A 139 21.56 0.90 7.01
N TYR A 140 20.28 0.63 6.80
CA TYR A 140 19.65 -0.64 7.19
C TYR A 140 20.23 -1.84 6.44
N VAL A 141 20.62 -1.68 5.18
CA VAL A 141 21.36 -2.71 4.44
C VAL A 141 22.72 -2.98 5.09
N SER A 142 23.48 -1.94 5.43
CA SER A 142 24.81 -2.11 6.05
C SER A 142 24.76 -2.74 7.45
N GLU A 143 23.72 -2.42 8.23
CA GLU A 143 23.47 -2.97 9.57
C GLU A 143 22.79 -4.36 9.53
N GLY A 144 22.29 -4.79 8.37
CA GLY A 144 21.48 -6.00 8.24
C GLY A 144 20.10 -5.90 8.90
N ASP A 145 19.60 -4.69 9.13
CA ASP A 145 18.30 -4.41 9.73
C ASP A 145 17.16 -4.51 8.71
N ILE A 146 16.88 -5.74 8.32
CA ILE A 146 15.85 -6.02 7.31
C ILE A 146 14.45 -5.71 7.83
N LYS A 147 14.23 -5.73 9.15
CA LYS A 147 12.93 -5.40 9.75
C LYS A 147 12.57 -3.96 9.48
N SER A 148 13.51 -3.04 9.62
CA SER A 148 13.27 -1.63 9.31
C SER A 148 12.98 -1.43 7.82
N ILE A 149 13.63 -2.19 6.94
CA ILE A 149 13.36 -2.15 5.48
C ILE A 149 11.94 -2.64 5.16
N ILE A 150 11.49 -3.76 5.75
CA ILE A 150 10.12 -4.28 5.56
C ILE A 150 9.07 -3.27 6.03
N ASN A 151 9.37 -2.56 7.12
CA ASN A 151 8.46 -1.61 7.77
C ASN A 151 8.55 -0.18 7.23
N PHE A 152 9.24 0.07 6.12
CA PHE A 152 9.16 1.37 5.47
C PHE A 152 7.69 1.72 5.16
N ASP A 153 7.30 2.93 5.56
CA ASP A 153 5.97 3.45 5.27
C ASP A 153 5.76 3.61 3.76
N ARG A 154 4.56 3.27 3.28
CA ARG A 154 4.25 3.29 1.86
C ARG A 154 4.22 4.72 1.32
N GLY A 155 3.60 5.65 2.04
CA GLY A 155 3.55 7.06 1.66
C GLY A 155 4.95 7.66 1.60
N PHE A 156 5.79 7.35 2.58
CA PHE A 156 7.21 7.73 2.55
C PHE A 156 7.94 7.19 1.32
N CYS A 157 7.73 5.92 0.95
CA CYS A 157 8.34 5.35 -0.25
C CYS A 157 7.83 5.99 -1.55
N GLU A 158 6.54 6.34 -1.60
CA GLU A 158 5.92 7.02 -2.75
C GLU A 158 6.45 8.45 -2.89
N GLU A 159 6.52 9.21 -1.79
CA GLU A 159 7.11 10.55 -1.73
C GLU A 159 8.60 10.56 -2.11
N ALA A 160 9.34 9.51 -1.73
CA ALA A 160 10.74 9.34 -2.09
C ALA A 160 10.96 8.99 -3.58
N ALA A 161 9.90 8.70 -4.35
CA ALA A 161 9.96 8.33 -5.75
C ALA A 161 11.04 7.27 -6.02
N GLN A 162 10.97 6.13 -5.33
CA GLN A 162 11.93 5.01 -5.48
C GLN A 162 11.35 3.86 -6.30
N CYS A 163 12.20 3.05 -6.94
CA CYS A 163 11.75 1.85 -7.66
C CYS A 163 12.43 0.54 -7.26
N GLY A 164 13.60 0.58 -6.61
CA GLY A 164 14.42 -0.59 -6.31
C GLY A 164 14.01 -1.41 -5.08
N LEU A 165 13.26 -0.84 -4.12
CA LEU A 165 13.01 -1.44 -2.80
C LEU A 165 12.47 -2.88 -2.87
N ARG A 166 11.52 -3.12 -3.76
CA ARG A 166 10.87 -4.44 -3.90
C ARG A 166 11.86 -5.52 -4.33
N SER A 167 12.83 -5.20 -5.18
CA SER A 167 13.87 -6.15 -5.58
C SER A 167 14.72 -6.59 -4.38
N PHE A 168 15.05 -5.67 -3.48
CA PHE A 168 15.80 -5.95 -2.26
C PHE A 168 14.99 -6.79 -1.28
N LEU A 169 13.69 -6.50 -1.12
CA LEU A 169 12.79 -7.29 -0.27
C LEU A 169 12.68 -8.75 -0.73
N ILE A 170 12.61 -9.01 -2.04
CA ILE A 170 12.62 -10.39 -2.58
C ILE A 170 13.94 -11.08 -2.22
N MET A 171 15.09 -10.43 -2.46
CA MET A 171 16.40 -10.98 -2.11
C MET A 171 16.47 -11.29 -0.61
N PHE A 172 16.09 -10.35 0.27
CA PHE A 172 16.13 -10.58 1.71
C PHE A 172 15.13 -11.63 2.20
N GLY A 173 14.02 -11.80 1.50
CA GLY A 173 13.06 -12.88 1.71
C GLY A 173 13.66 -14.25 1.38
N ALA A 174 14.38 -14.35 0.25
CA ALA A 174 15.10 -15.58 -0.12
C ALA A 174 16.19 -15.96 0.88
N LEU A 175 16.64 -14.99 1.69
CA LEU A 175 17.63 -15.17 2.74
C LEU A 175 17.02 -15.27 4.15
N ASP A 176 15.69 -15.34 4.31
CA ASP A 176 15.06 -15.59 5.61
C ASP A 176 15.57 -16.93 6.20
N GLY A 177 15.86 -16.97 7.49
CA GLY A 177 16.41 -18.16 8.14
C GLY A 177 17.92 -18.37 7.97
N TYR A 178 18.64 -17.47 7.31
CA TYR A 178 20.11 -17.51 7.21
C TYR A 178 20.77 -16.36 7.97
N ASN A 179 21.98 -16.61 8.50
CA ASN A 179 22.89 -15.52 8.84
C ASN A 179 23.28 -14.76 7.57
N ILE A 180 23.37 -13.44 7.66
CA ILE A 180 23.82 -12.59 6.56
C ILE A 180 24.96 -11.69 7.03
N TYR A 181 25.89 -11.40 6.13
CA TYR A 181 26.98 -10.47 6.34
C TYR A 181 26.95 -9.44 5.20
N PRO A 182 26.19 -8.34 5.38
CA PRO A 182 26.13 -7.27 4.40
C PRO A 182 27.46 -6.54 4.28
N GLN A 183 27.80 -6.14 3.07
CA GLN A 183 28.89 -5.23 2.77
C GLN A 183 28.39 -4.23 1.72
N VAL A 184 28.23 -2.97 2.13
CA VAL A 184 27.98 -1.87 1.19
C VAL A 184 29.34 -1.38 0.68
N TYR A 185 29.48 -1.30 -0.64
CA TYR A 185 30.70 -0.83 -1.30
C TYR A 185 30.63 0.66 -1.65
N SER A 186 29.48 1.12 -2.14
CA SER A 186 29.27 2.52 -2.52
C SER A 186 27.82 2.92 -2.43
N TYR A 187 27.60 4.22 -2.24
CA TYR A 187 26.35 4.92 -2.52
C TYR A 187 26.71 6.21 -3.25
N GLU A 188 26.05 6.46 -4.38
CA GLU A 188 26.28 7.64 -5.21
C GLU A 188 24.95 8.17 -5.74
N GLY A 189 24.90 9.49 -6.02
CA GLY A 189 23.70 10.17 -6.53
C GLY A 189 23.86 10.80 -7.92
N PRO A 190 24.52 10.16 -8.92
CA PRO A 190 24.71 10.77 -10.24
C PRO A 190 23.37 11.08 -10.90
N PHE A 191 23.31 12.21 -11.63
CA PHE A 191 22.10 12.69 -12.31
C PHE A 191 20.90 12.91 -11.36
N GLY A 192 21.16 13.11 -10.06
CA GLY A 192 20.12 13.29 -9.04
C GLY A 192 19.33 12.02 -8.70
N ILE A 193 19.80 10.84 -9.11
CA ILE A 193 19.20 9.53 -8.81
C ILE A 193 20.16 8.75 -7.91
N GLY A 194 19.64 8.09 -6.87
CA GLY A 194 20.44 7.30 -5.93
C GLY A 194 20.75 5.90 -6.42
N TYR A 195 22.00 5.47 -6.19
CA TYR A 195 22.51 4.14 -6.55
C TYR A 195 23.36 3.59 -5.39
N ALA A 196 23.15 2.33 -5.01
CA ALA A 196 23.95 1.67 -3.98
C ALA A 196 24.40 0.28 -4.40
N VAL A 197 25.70 -0.02 -4.23
CA VAL A 197 26.27 -1.32 -4.52
C VAL A 197 26.55 -2.06 -3.22
N ALA A 198 25.95 -3.24 -3.05
CA ALA A 198 26.13 -4.07 -1.88
C ALA A 198 26.28 -5.55 -2.24
N LYS A 199 26.99 -6.29 -1.39
CA LYS A 199 27.05 -7.75 -1.40
C LYS A 199 26.52 -8.29 -0.10
N ILE A 200 25.61 -9.25 -0.19
CA ILE A 200 25.10 -9.96 0.98
C ILE A 200 25.72 -11.35 0.97
N LYS A 201 26.72 -11.57 1.83
CA LYS A 201 27.30 -12.90 2.01
C LYS A 201 26.36 -13.71 2.91
N ILE A 202 26.00 -14.90 2.44
CA ILE A 202 25.15 -15.85 3.17
C ILE A 202 26.03 -16.67 4.11
N GLY A 203 25.60 -16.81 5.35
CA GLY A 203 26.21 -17.66 6.37
C GLY A 203 25.43 -18.95 6.59
N ASP A 204 25.69 -19.58 7.74
CA ASP A 204 24.97 -20.79 8.16
C ASP A 204 23.47 -20.50 8.41
N ILE A 205 22.69 -21.58 8.38
CA ILE A 205 21.27 -21.55 8.75
C ILE A 205 21.13 -21.05 10.20
N ASN A 206 20.29 -20.04 10.38
CA ASN A 206 19.92 -19.47 11.66
C ASN A 206 18.41 -19.57 11.84
N SER A 207 17.96 -20.65 12.49
CA SER A 207 16.54 -20.90 12.77
C SER A 207 15.87 -19.86 13.68
N LYS A 208 16.64 -18.96 14.31
CA LYS A 208 16.12 -17.84 15.11
C LYS A 208 15.82 -16.61 14.26
N ARG A 209 16.42 -16.45 13.07
CA ARG A 209 16.17 -15.32 12.17
C ARG A 209 14.99 -15.62 11.24
N LYS A 210 13.79 -15.67 11.80
CA LYS A 210 12.52 -15.87 11.07
C LYS A 210 11.74 -14.57 10.99
N LEU A 211 12.16 -13.68 10.09
CA LEU A 211 11.67 -12.29 10.08
C LEU A 211 10.21 -12.22 9.64
N TYR A 212 9.79 -13.06 8.70
CA TYR A 212 8.38 -13.14 8.31
C TYR A 212 7.46 -13.56 9.46
N GLU A 213 7.85 -14.58 10.22
CA GLU A 213 7.07 -15.07 11.36
C GLU A 213 7.06 -14.06 12.52
N GLU A 214 8.17 -13.36 12.73
CA GLU A 214 8.24 -12.26 13.69
C GLU A 214 7.34 -11.10 13.29
N TYR A 215 7.41 -10.65 12.03
CA TYR A 215 6.52 -9.62 11.50
C TYR A 215 5.05 -9.99 11.68
N LYS A 216 4.67 -11.24 11.35
CA LYS A 216 3.30 -11.73 11.55
C LYS A 216 2.86 -11.68 13.01
N ARG A 217 3.75 -12.08 13.93
CA ARG A 217 3.48 -12.02 15.36
C ARG A 217 3.28 -10.58 15.82
N ASP A 218 4.17 -9.67 15.42
CA ASP A 218 4.12 -8.26 15.80
C ASP A 218 2.85 -7.58 15.25
N MET A 219 2.51 -7.84 13.99
CA MET A 219 1.27 -7.36 13.38
C MET A 219 0.03 -7.96 14.04
N GLY A 220 0.05 -9.25 14.39
CA GLY A 220 -1.03 -9.87 15.15
C GLY A 220 -1.23 -9.24 16.53
N HIS A 221 -0.15 -8.96 17.25
CA HIS A 221 -0.21 -8.23 18.54
C HIS A 221 -0.74 -6.80 18.36
N LYS A 222 -0.28 -6.09 17.33
CA LYS A 222 -0.73 -4.74 16.98
C LYS A 222 -2.24 -4.72 16.69
N MET A 223 -2.72 -5.67 15.90
CA MET A 223 -4.13 -5.80 15.56
C MET A 223 -4.98 -6.19 16.77
N ASN A 224 -4.53 -7.13 17.60
CA ASN A 224 -5.24 -7.50 18.82
C ASN A 224 -5.37 -6.31 19.77
N LYS A 225 -4.32 -5.51 19.93
CA LYS A 225 -4.36 -4.29 20.74
C LYS A 225 -5.33 -3.24 20.19
N LEU A 226 -5.43 -3.10 18.86
CA LEU A 226 -6.45 -2.25 18.25
C LEU A 226 -7.86 -2.76 18.59
N ARG A 227 -8.09 -4.06 18.38
CA ARG A 227 -9.38 -4.74 18.62
C ARG A 227 -9.83 -4.68 20.08
N GLU A 228 -8.92 -4.91 21.03
CA GLU A 228 -9.17 -4.75 22.47
C GLU A 228 -9.57 -3.31 22.84
N GLY A 229 -9.14 -2.36 22.01
CA GLY A 229 -9.44 -0.98 22.22
C GLY A 229 -10.75 -0.51 21.59
N GLU A 230 -11.36 -1.26 20.69
CA GLU A 230 -12.59 -0.86 19.99
C GLU A 230 -13.71 -0.52 20.98
N ASP A 231 -14.48 0.52 20.66
CA ASP A 231 -15.75 0.75 21.35
C ASP A 231 -16.84 -0.17 20.76
N PHE A 232 -18.06 -0.04 21.29
CA PHE A 232 -19.21 -0.84 20.87
C PHE A 232 -19.58 -0.63 19.40
N TYR A 233 -19.37 0.55 18.82
CA TYR A 233 -19.74 0.87 17.44
C TYR A 233 -18.82 0.13 16.48
N VAL A 234 -17.51 0.24 16.69
CA VAL A 234 -16.49 -0.42 15.86
C VAL A 234 -16.53 -1.93 16.06
N SER A 235 -16.65 -2.41 17.30
CA SER A 235 -16.75 -3.83 17.60
C SER A 235 -17.97 -4.49 16.95
N LEU A 236 -19.12 -3.80 16.93
CA LEU A 236 -20.33 -4.29 16.27
C LEU A 236 -20.17 -4.35 14.75
N ALA A 237 -19.59 -3.31 14.14
CA ALA A 237 -19.30 -3.29 12.70
C ALA A 237 -18.40 -4.47 12.30
N ARG A 238 -17.32 -4.68 13.04
CA ARG A 238 -16.40 -5.80 12.80
C ARG A 238 -17.09 -7.15 12.98
N PHE A 239 -17.81 -7.34 14.08
CA PHE A 239 -18.53 -8.59 14.33
C PHE A 239 -19.56 -8.90 13.23
N ALA A 240 -20.29 -7.88 12.75
CA ALA A 240 -21.26 -8.02 11.68
C ALA A 240 -20.61 -8.46 10.36
N LEU A 241 -19.56 -7.75 9.91
CA LEU A 241 -18.89 -8.08 8.66
C LEU A 241 -18.18 -9.44 8.74
N GLU A 242 -17.43 -9.71 9.81
CA GLU A 242 -16.69 -10.97 9.94
C GLU A 242 -17.63 -12.17 9.99
N THR A 243 -18.76 -12.08 10.70
CA THR A 243 -19.75 -13.15 10.73
C THR A 243 -20.35 -13.37 9.35
N TYR A 244 -20.68 -12.29 8.63
CA TYR A 244 -21.22 -12.40 7.28
C TYR A 244 -20.23 -13.06 6.31
N VAL A 245 -18.95 -12.65 6.34
CA VAL A 245 -17.92 -13.20 5.44
C VAL A 245 -17.60 -14.66 5.78
N ARG A 246 -17.60 -15.05 7.06
CA ARG A 246 -17.30 -16.43 7.49
C ARG A 246 -18.48 -17.39 7.32
N GLU A 247 -19.70 -16.93 7.55
CA GLU A 247 -20.88 -17.78 7.72
C GLU A 247 -22.01 -17.50 6.72
N GLY A 248 -21.92 -16.41 5.94
CA GLY A 248 -22.93 -16.05 4.93
C GLY A 248 -24.25 -15.55 5.50
N ARG A 249 -24.29 -15.12 6.77
CA ARG A 249 -25.50 -14.69 7.47
C ARG A 249 -25.33 -13.36 8.19
N VAL A 250 -26.44 -12.68 8.44
CA VAL A 250 -26.50 -11.42 9.20
C VAL A 250 -26.65 -11.74 10.69
N VAL A 251 -25.91 -11.01 11.54
CA VAL A 251 -26.01 -11.13 13.00
C VAL A 251 -27.37 -10.65 13.50
N SER A 252 -27.98 -11.41 14.41
CA SER A 252 -29.26 -11.06 15.03
C SER A 252 -29.09 -10.24 16.32
N GLN A 253 -30.18 -9.62 16.78
CA GLN A 253 -30.20 -8.87 18.04
C GLN A 253 -29.83 -9.72 19.25
N ALA A 254 -30.35 -10.95 19.33
CA ALA A 254 -30.01 -11.86 20.42
C ALA A 254 -28.51 -12.16 20.48
N GLU A 255 -27.84 -12.31 19.34
CA GLU A 255 -26.42 -12.63 19.27
C GLU A 255 -25.52 -11.47 19.66
N TYR A 256 -25.76 -10.26 19.13
CA TYR A 256 -24.93 -9.12 19.51
C TYR A 256 -25.17 -8.74 20.99
N SER A 257 -26.40 -8.90 21.50
CA SER A 257 -26.68 -8.72 22.93
C SER A 257 -26.00 -9.77 23.80
N GLN A 258 -25.92 -11.03 23.35
CA GLN A 258 -25.16 -12.06 24.04
C GLN A 258 -23.65 -11.78 24.04
N LYS A 259 -23.12 -11.27 22.92
CA LYS A 259 -21.68 -11.02 22.74
C LYS A 259 -21.19 -9.78 23.49
N PHE A 260 -21.94 -8.69 23.43
CA PHE A 260 -21.53 -7.38 23.94
C PHE A 260 -22.25 -6.98 25.23
N GLY A 261 -23.26 -7.75 25.67
CA GLY A 261 -24.16 -7.34 26.73
C GLY A 261 -25.06 -6.19 26.29
N ASN A 262 -25.21 -5.19 27.15
CA ASN A 262 -25.98 -3.99 26.83
C ASN A 262 -25.12 -3.03 26.01
N LEU A 263 -25.49 -2.86 24.75
CA LEU A 263 -24.98 -1.75 23.95
C LEU A 263 -25.43 -0.40 24.57
N PRO A 264 -24.71 0.70 24.31
CA PRO A 264 -25.16 2.05 24.66
C PRO A 264 -26.60 2.31 24.21
N GLU A 265 -27.40 2.98 25.06
CA GLU A 265 -28.83 3.16 24.81
C GLU A 265 -29.12 3.88 23.50
N GLU A 266 -28.29 4.86 23.14
CA GLU A 266 -28.40 5.62 21.90
C GLU A 266 -28.24 4.72 20.67
N MET A 267 -27.45 3.63 20.74
CA MET A 267 -27.29 2.70 19.62
C MET A 267 -28.57 1.93 19.31
N VAL A 268 -29.37 1.64 20.33
CA VAL A 268 -30.57 0.78 20.23
C VAL A 268 -31.87 1.57 20.16
N ARG A 269 -31.88 2.81 20.68
CA ARG A 269 -33.06 3.69 20.70
C ARG A 269 -33.05 4.69 19.54
N ASP A 270 -31.91 5.31 19.27
CA ASP A 270 -31.85 6.46 18.37
C ASP A 270 -31.65 6.01 16.93
N LYS A 271 -31.99 6.90 15.99
CA LYS A 271 -31.89 6.68 14.55
C LYS A 271 -30.94 7.70 13.96
N ALA A 272 -29.91 7.23 13.29
CA ALA A 272 -28.99 8.07 12.52
C ALA A 272 -28.54 7.34 11.26
N GLY A 273 -28.14 8.12 10.26
CA GLY A 273 -27.32 7.58 9.17
C GLY A 273 -25.94 7.22 9.70
N THR A 274 -25.32 6.18 9.13
CA THR A 274 -23.96 5.79 9.51
C THR A 274 -23.12 5.51 8.28
N PHE A 275 -21.81 5.71 8.38
CA PHE A 275 -20.84 5.24 7.40
C PHE A 275 -19.87 4.29 8.08
N VAL A 276 -19.68 3.11 7.51
CA VAL A 276 -18.66 2.17 7.95
C VAL A 276 -17.55 2.16 6.92
N SER A 277 -16.33 2.41 7.37
CA SER A 277 -15.13 2.35 6.53
C SER A 277 -14.24 1.20 6.98
N LEU A 278 -13.70 0.48 6.01
CA LEU A 278 -12.73 -0.58 6.16
C LEU A 278 -11.41 -0.08 5.60
N LYS A 279 -10.33 -0.26 6.34
CA LYS A 279 -8.96 -0.02 5.88
C LYS A 279 -8.13 -1.30 5.98
N LYS A 280 -7.26 -1.51 5.01
CA LYS A 280 -6.25 -2.57 5.01
C LYS A 280 -4.90 -1.94 4.70
N ASP A 281 -3.88 -2.20 5.52
CA ASP A 281 -2.55 -1.62 5.37
C ASP A 281 -2.56 -0.08 5.25
N GLY A 282 -3.47 0.56 6.00
CA GLY A 282 -3.67 2.02 5.97
C GLY A 282 -4.52 2.54 4.81
N ALA A 283 -4.68 1.77 3.74
CA ALA A 283 -5.46 2.15 2.55
C ALA A 283 -6.95 1.80 2.70
N LEU A 284 -7.81 2.57 2.03
CA LEU A 284 -9.26 2.29 1.99
C LEU A 284 -9.54 0.95 1.28
N ARG A 285 -10.32 0.09 1.94
CA ARG A 285 -10.71 -1.24 1.45
C ARG A 285 -12.22 -1.39 1.19
N GLY A 286 -13.01 -0.44 1.71
CA GLY A 286 -14.44 -0.33 1.48
C GLY A 286 -15.02 0.79 2.33
N CYS A 287 -16.03 1.51 1.83
CA CYS A 287 -16.76 2.50 2.61
C CYS A 287 -18.18 2.62 2.06
N ILE A 288 -19.16 2.28 2.90
CA ILE A 288 -20.58 2.41 2.58
C ILE A 288 -21.30 3.04 3.77
N GLY A 289 -22.30 3.85 3.47
CA GLY A 289 -23.14 4.44 4.49
C GLY A 289 -24.42 5.02 3.94
N THR A 290 -25.24 5.47 4.87
CA THR A 290 -26.55 6.08 4.63
C THR A 290 -26.58 7.48 5.22
N ILE A 291 -27.13 8.44 4.46
CA ILE A 291 -27.21 9.84 4.89
C ILE A 291 -28.30 10.04 5.93
N LYS A 292 -29.44 9.38 5.71
CA LYS A 292 -30.59 9.37 6.62
C LYS A 292 -30.78 7.95 7.17
N PRO A 293 -31.30 7.78 8.39
CA PRO A 293 -31.54 6.47 8.95
C PRO A 293 -32.50 5.65 8.06
N THR A 294 -32.09 4.44 7.73
CA THR A 294 -32.86 3.49 6.92
C THR A 294 -33.30 2.26 7.72
N LYS A 295 -32.70 2.05 8.89
CA LYS A 295 -32.98 0.95 9.82
C LYS A 295 -33.70 1.44 11.08
N LYS A 296 -34.03 0.50 11.96
CA LYS A 296 -34.80 0.80 13.18
C LYS A 296 -34.02 1.63 14.18
N ASN A 297 -32.71 1.44 14.24
CA ASN A 297 -31.79 2.14 15.13
C ASN A 297 -30.36 2.14 14.55
N VAL A 298 -29.47 2.86 15.21
CA VAL A 298 -28.05 2.97 14.83
C VAL A 298 -27.35 1.61 14.78
N ALA A 299 -27.62 0.69 15.70
CA ALA A 299 -27.01 -0.64 15.71
C ALA A 299 -27.32 -1.44 14.44
N GLU A 300 -28.60 -1.50 14.03
CA GLU A 300 -29.00 -2.15 12.77
C GLU A 300 -28.42 -1.43 11.53
N GLU A 301 -28.31 -0.09 11.58
CA GLU A 301 -27.69 0.70 10.51
C GLU A 301 -26.20 0.34 10.35
N ILE A 302 -25.46 0.23 11.45
CA ILE A 302 -24.04 -0.18 11.46
C ILE A 302 -23.87 -1.59 10.91
N ILE A 303 -24.68 -2.55 11.38
CA ILE A 303 -24.61 -3.94 10.90
C ILE A 303 -24.78 -3.98 9.37
N TYR A 304 -25.78 -3.28 8.86
CA TYR A 304 -26.06 -3.23 7.43
C TYR A 304 -24.94 -2.56 6.63
N ASN A 305 -24.46 -1.41 7.10
CA ASN A 305 -23.42 -0.64 6.40
C ASN A 305 -22.06 -1.32 6.49
N ALA A 306 -21.74 -2.04 7.57
CA ALA A 306 -20.50 -2.83 7.68
C ALA A 306 -20.45 -3.97 6.68
N ILE A 307 -21.54 -4.74 6.58
CA ILE A 307 -21.65 -5.82 5.58
C ILE A 307 -21.57 -5.23 4.17
N SER A 308 -22.29 -4.15 3.91
CA SER A 308 -22.29 -3.49 2.60
C SER A 308 -20.91 -2.93 2.23
N ALA A 309 -20.18 -2.32 3.19
CA ALA A 309 -18.82 -1.82 2.97
C ALA A 309 -17.85 -2.94 2.58
N GLY A 310 -18.02 -4.14 3.13
CA GLY A 310 -17.17 -5.28 2.79
C GLY A 310 -17.60 -6.05 1.54
N THR A 311 -18.84 -5.91 1.05
CA THR A 311 -19.38 -6.81 0.03
C THR A 311 -20.01 -6.13 -1.18
N GLN A 312 -20.33 -4.84 -1.09
CA GLN A 312 -21.12 -4.10 -2.08
C GLN A 312 -20.50 -2.76 -2.49
N ASP A 313 -19.30 -2.42 -2.02
CA ASP A 313 -18.60 -1.23 -2.51
C ASP A 313 -18.10 -1.47 -3.95
N PRO A 314 -18.63 -0.77 -4.97
CA PRO A 314 -18.36 -1.07 -6.38
C PRO A 314 -16.91 -0.80 -6.79
N ARG A 315 -16.12 -0.12 -5.95
CA ARG A 315 -14.70 0.18 -6.20
C ARG A 315 -13.79 -0.99 -5.87
N PHE A 316 -14.27 -1.98 -5.11
CA PHE A 316 -13.47 -3.07 -4.60
C PHE A 316 -14.15 -4.42 -4.80
N PHE A 317 -13.35 -5.47 -4.92
CA PHE A 317 -13.89 -6.84 -4.83
C PHE A 317 -14.39 -7.11 -3.40
N PRO A 318 -15.39 -8.00 -3.23
CA PRO A 318 -15.84 -8.42 -1.91
C PRO A 318 -14.68 -8.90 -1.02
N VAL A 319 -14.72 -8.54 0.26
CA VAL A 319 -13.73 -8.92 1.27
C VAL A 319 -13.70 -10.43 1.44
N GLY A 320 -12.51 -11.03 1.32
CA GLY A 320 -12.29 -12.45 1.56
C GLY A 320 -11.99 -12.78 3.03
N ILE A 321 -12.20 -14.04 3.41
CA ILE A 321 -11.88 -14.56 4.77
C ILE A 321 -10.43 -14.27 5.17
N ASN A 322 -9.49 -14.37 4.21
CA ASN A 322 -8.06 -14.15 4.45
C ASN A 322 -7.69 -12.68 4.72
N GLU A 323 -8.62 -11.74 4.51
CA GLU A 323 -8.39 -10.31 4.77
C GLU A 323 -8.90 -9.86 6.14
N LEU A 324 -9.82 -10.61 6.76
CA LEU A 324 -10.52 -10.18 7.98
C LEU A 324 -9.58 -9.85 9.14
N ASP A 325 -8.46 -10.56 9.24
CA ASP A 325 -7.46 -10.33 10.29
C ASP A 325 -6.60 -9.09 10.09
N ASP A 326 -6.63 -8.49 8.90
CA ASP A 326 -5.86 -7.29 8.56
C ASP A 326 -6.74 -6.02 8.49
N LEU A 327 -8.06 -6.14 8.65
CA LEU A 327 -8.99 -5.02 8.52
C LEU A 327 -9.06 -4.17 9.79
N VAL A 328 -8.95 -2.86 9.59
CA VAL A 328 -9.24 -1.82 10.58
C VAL A 328 -10.58 -1.17 10.22
N TYR A 329 -11.44 -1.01 11.21
CA TYR A 329 -12.80 -0.51 11.04
C TYR A 329 -12.93 0.89 11.64
N SER A 330 -13.72 1.74 11.00
CA SER A 330 -14.23 2.97 11.60
C SER A 330 -15.71 3.14 11.31
N VAL A 331 -16.42 3.78 12.24
CA VAL A 331 -17.85 4.04 12.15
C VAL A 331 -18.10 5.53 12.38
N ASP A 332 -18.70 6.18 11.40
CA ASP A 332 -19.13 7.56 11.47
C ASP A 332 -20.64 7.60 11.69
N VAL A 333 -21.09 8.13 12.82
CA VAL A 333 -22.52 8.34 13.12
C VAL A 333 -22.89 9.79 12.81
N LEU A 334 -23.85 9.98 11.91
CA LEU A 334 -24.23 11.31 11.42
C LEU A 334 -25.22 11.98 12.37
N GLY A 335 -24.93 13.24 12.72
CA GLY A 335 -25.90 14.12 13.35
C GLY A 335 -26.96 14.61 12.35
N GLU A 336 -27.95 15.33 12.86
CA GLU A 336 -28.95 15.97 12.01
C GLU A 336 -28.30 17.00 11.07
N ALA A 337 -28.79 17.04 9.83
CA ALA A 337 -28.31 17.96 8.83
C ALA A 337 -29.06 19.30 8.93
N GLU A 338 -28.30 20.39 8.96
CA GLU A 338 -28.81 21.76 9.02
C GLU A 338 -28.60 22.45 7.67
N PRO A 339 -29.60 23.15 7.12
CA PRO A 339 -29.40 23.92 5.88
C PRO A 339 -28.39 25.04 6.09
N ILE A 340 -27.58 25.30 5.07
CA ILE A 340 -26.65 26.44 5.04
C ILE A 340 -26.92 27.30 3.81
N GLU A 341 -26.76 28.61 3.97
CA GLU A 341 -26.96 29.59 2.91
C GLU A 341 -25.64 29.93 2.20
N SER A 342 -24.51 29.74 2.87
CA SER A 342 -23.20 30.07 2.32
C SER A 342 -22.07 29.15 2.84
N MET A 343 -20.96 29.12 2.12
CA MET A 343 -19.82 28.24 2.41
C MET A 343 -19.03 28.67 3.66
N GLU A 344 -19.15 29.94 4.07
CA GLU A 344 -18.56 30.49 5.29
C GLU A 344 -19.12 29.84 6.57
N GLN A 345 -20.25 29.13 6.45
CA GLN A 345 -20.85 28.36 7.55
C GLN A 345 -20.25 26.95 7.68
N LEU A 346 -19.31 26.57 6.80
CA LEU A 346 -18.57 25.32 6.85
C LEU A 346 -17.19 25.49 7.49
N ASP A 347 -16.87 24.51 8.30
CA ASP A 347 -15.53 24.25 8.83
C ASP A 347 -15.22 22.82 8.40
N VAL A 348 -14.20 22.64 7.56
CA VAL A 348 -13.88 21.34 6.93
C VAL A 348 -13.49 20.26 7.94
N VAL A 349 -13.03 20.64 9.13
CA VAL A 349 -12.67 19.73 10.21
C VAL A 349 -13.90 19.34 11.01
N LYS A 350 -14.82 20.29 11.24
CA LYS A 350 -15.99 20.08 12.10
C LYS A 350 -17.23 19.52 11.37
N TYR A 351 -17.47 19.95 10.15
CA TYR A 351 -18.71 19.68 9.43
C TYR A 351 -18.48 18.93 8.12
N GLY A 352 -19.31 17.91 7.89
CA GLY A 352 -19.53 17.37 6.55
C GLY A 352 -20.50 18.25 5.78
N VAL A 353 -20.54 18.07 4.46
CA VAL A 353 -21.44 18.78 3.56
C VAL A 353 -22.28 17.82 2.73
N ILE A 354 -23.55 18.14 2.56
CA ILE A 354 -24.48 17.49 1.65
C ILE A 354 -24.89 18.52 0.61
N VAL A 355 -24.76 18.17 -0.67
CA VAL A 355 -25.26 18.98 -1.79
C VAL A 355 -26.42 18.26 -2.44
N ARG A 356 -27.48 18.99 -2.83
CA ARG A 356 -28.67 18.40 -3.48
C ARG A 356 -29.15 19.24 -4.66
N ALA A 357 -29.46 18.57 -5.77
CA ALA A 357 -30.12 19.15 -6.94
C ALA A 357 -31.13 18.16 -7.53
N GLY A 358 -32.42 18.35 -7.19
CA GLY A 358 -33.47 17.39 -7.53
C GLY A 358 -33.23 16.04 -6.85
N TYR A 359 -33.16 14.96 -7.63
CA TYR A 359 -32.89 13.60 -7.13
C TYR A 359 -31.40 13.29 -6.92
N ARG A 360 -30.50 14.17 -7.37
CA ARG A 360 -29.05 13.99 -7.19
C ARG A 360 -28.63 14.54 -5.83
N SER A 361 -27.81 13.78 -5.12
CA SER A 361 -27.17 14.23 -3.89
C SER A 361 -25.78 13.67 -3.75
N GLY A 362 -24.89 14.47 -3.17
CA GLY A 362 -23.53 14.07 -2.82
C GLY A 362 -23.25 14.45 -1.39
N LEU A 363 -22.45 13.62 -0.71
CA LEU A 363 -22.02 13.85 0.66
C LEU A 363 -20.50 13.74 0.72
N LEU A 364 -19.91 14.63 1.52
CA LEU A 364 -18.53 14.50 1.97
C LEU A 364 -18.47 14.61 3.49
N LEU A 365 -17.76 13.66 4.11
CA LEU A 365 -17.53 13.62 5.55
C LEU A 365 -16.55 14.73 5.96
N PRO A 366 -16.57 15.17 7.23
CA PRO A 366 -15.58 16.10 7.77
C PRO A 366 -14.19 15.46 7.91
N ASN A 367 -13.17 16.32 8.07
CA ASN A 367 -11.81 15.98 8.44
C ASN A 367 -11.18 14.89 7.57
N LEU A 368 -11.18 15.13 6.26
CA LEU A 368 -10.58 14.24 5.27
C LEU A 368 -9.21 14.77 4.83
N GLU A 369 -8.25 13.86 4.72
CA GLU A 369 -6.91 14.16 4.21
C GLU A 369 -6.99 14.75 2.79
N GLY A 370 -6.24 15.83 2.55
CA GLY A 370 -6.21 16.52 1.25
C GLY A 370 -7.42 17.44 0.98
N VAL A 371 -8.31 17.65 1.94
CA VAL A 371 -9.43 18.62 1.83
C VAL A 371 -9.26 19.70 2.88
N ASN A 372 -8.74 20.85 2.49
CA ASN A 372 -8.35 21.91 3.39
C ASN A 372 -9.27 23.13 3.34
N THR A 373 -10.09 23.27 2.29
CA THR A 373 -11.01 24.40 2.15
C THR A 373 -12.46 23.99 1.91
N PRO A 374 -13.45 24.81 2.34
CA PRO A 374 -14.86 24.57 2.04
C PRO A 374 -15.15 24.43 0.54
N GLU A 375 -14.46 25.17 -0.32
CA GLU A 375 -14.61 25.12 -1.77
C GLU A 375 -14.20 23.75 -2.32
N GLU A 376 -13.06 23.21 -1.86
CA GLU A 376 -12.63 21.85 -2.19
C GLU A 376 -13.67 20.83 -1.72
N GLN A 377 -14.14 20.97 -0.49
CA GLN A 377 -15.13 20.08 0.14
C GLN A 377 -16.44 20.03 -0.68
N ILE A 378 -16.98 21.19 -1.03
CA ILE A 378 -18.20 21.33 -1.84
C ILE A 378 -17.97 20.79 -3.26
N SER A 379 -16.84 21.12 -3.89
CA SER A 379 -16.49 20.68 -5.24
C SER A 379 -16.45 19.15 -5.36
N ILE A 380 -15.85 18.48 -4.37
CA ILE A 380 -15.82 17.01 -4.32
C ILE A 380 -17.24 16.45 -4.12
N ALA A 381 -18.05 17.03 -3.24
CA ALA A 381 -19.43 16.61 -3.02
C ALA A 381 -20.29 16.74 -4.29
N LEU A 382 -20.15 17.85 -5.02
CA LEU A 382 -20.81 18.10 -6.31
C LEU A 382 -20.41 17.08 -7.37
N LYS A 383 -19.10 16.80 -7.48
CA LYS A 383 -18.58 15.76 -8.40
C LYS A 383 -19.15 14.38 -8.09
N LYS A 384 -19.20 13.99 -6.82
CA LYS A 384 -19.82 12.72 -6.38
C LYS A 384 -21.30 12.63 -6.72
N ALA A 385 -22.00 13.77 -6.69
CA ALA A 385 -23.42 13.86 -7.03
C ALA A 385 -23.69 13.96 -8.54
N GLY A 386 -22.66 14.18 -9.37
CA GLY A 386 -22.83 14.54 -10.77
C GLY A 386 -23.59 15.86 -10.95
N ILE A 387 -23.37 16.85 -10.07
CA ILE A 387 -23.99 18.18 -10.11
C ILE A 387 -22.96 19.19 -10.61
N SER A 388 -23.29 19.98 -11.63
CA SER A 388 -22.43 21.06 -12.10
C SER A 388 -22.47 22.26 -11.14
N PRO A 389 -21.34 22.93 -10.85
CA PRO A 389 -21.31 24.11 -9.98
C PRO A 389 -22.17 25.29 -10.45
N ARG A 390 -22.58 25.29 -11.74
CA ARG A 390 -23.46 26.31 -12.32
C ARG A 390 -24.96 26.01 -12.12
N GLU A 391 -25.29 24.80 -11.70
CA GLU A 391 -26.66 24.42 -11.42
C GLU A 391 -27.14 25.02 -10.09
N LYS A 392 -28.45 25.18 -9.94
CA LYS A 392 -29.03 25.53 -8.64
C LYS A 392 -29.06 24.30 -7.74
N TYR A 393 -28.35 24.35 -6.62
CA TYR A 393 -28.33 23.30 -5.60
C TYR A 393 -28.55 23.89 -4.21
N THR A 394 -28.96 23.05 -3.26
CA THR A 394 -29.01 23.38 -1.84
C THR A 394 -27.86 22.71 -1.11
N MET A 395 -27.46 23.30 0.02
CA MET A 395 -26.41 22.77 0.88
C MET A 395 -26.95 22.54 2.29
N GLU A 396 -26.52 21.45 2.89
CA GLU A 396 -26.74 21.15 4.30
C GLU A 396 -25.37 20.80 4.92
N ARG A 397 -25.14 21.21 6.16
CA ARG A 397 -23.98 20.79 6.95
C ARG A 397 -24.43 19.81 8.03
N PHE A 398 -23.55 18.91 8.45
CA PHE A 398 -23.83 17.99 9.54
C PHE A 398 -22.56 17.68 10.31
N GLN A 399 -22.70 17.34 11.59
CA GLN A 399 -21.60 16.84 12.41
C GLN A 399 -21.53 15.32 12.35
N VAL A 400 -20.36 14.77 12.64
CA VAL A 400 -20.14 13.33 12.72
C VAL A 400 -19.47 13.00 14.04
N ILE A 401 -19.97 11.97 14.71
CA ILE A 401 -19.24 11.31 15.79
C ILE A 401 -18.49 10.15 15.15
N ARG A 402 -17.16 10.31 15.06
CA ARG A 402 -16.27 9.29 14.49
C ARG A 402 -15.79 8.34 15.58
N HIS A 403 -16.13 7.07 15.41
CA HIS A 403 -15.65 5.96 16.21
C HIS A 403 -14.54 5.26 15.44
N GLU A 404 -13.30 5.49 15.86
CA GLU A 404 -12.13 4.81 15.33
C GLU A 404 -11.11 4.60 16.44
N LYS A 405 -10.36 3.50 16.36
CA LYS A 405 -9.20 3.26 17.22
C LYS A 405 -7.95 3.30 16.37
N GLY A 406 -7.14 4.32 16.63
CA GLY A 406 -5.76 4.42 16.14
C GLY A 406 -5.65 4.50 14.63
N THR A 407 -5.65 5.72 14.08
CA THR A 407 -4.82 6.00 12.91
C THR A 407 -3.40 5.59 13.31
N PHE A 408 -2.81 4.60 12.64
CA PHE A 408 -1.36 4.46 12.62
C PHE A 408 -0.79 5.63 11.83
N LEU A 409 -0.86 6.82 12.41
CA LEU A 409 0.08 7.87 12.09
C LEU A 409 1.42 7.31 12.56
N TYR A 410 2.30 6.96 11.63
CA TYR A 410 3.72 7.07 11.86
C TYR A 410 3.99 8.54 12.20
N ILE A 411 3.78 8.92 13.47
CA ILE A 411 4.32 10.14 14.04
C ILE A 411 5.81 9.88 14.16
N THR A 412 6.59 10.20 13.13
CA THR A 412 8.01 10.45 13.33
C THR A 412 8.11 11.62 14.30
N ARG A 413 8.49 11.28 15.53
CA ARG A 413 8.81 12.21 16.61
C ARG A 413 9.82 13.25 16.10
N GLY A 414 9.37 14.49 15.93
CA GLY A 414 10.24 15.66 16.03
C GLY A 414 10.56 15.90 17.50
N HIS A 415 11.61 15.27 18.00
CA HIS A 415 12.28 15.69 19.23
C HIS A 415 13.46 16.57 18.81
N SER A 416 13.34 17.87 19.03
CA SER A 416 14.49 18.77 19.18
C SER A 416 14.72 18.94 20.68
N PRO A 417 15.85 18.49 21.26
CA PRO A 417 16.24 18.93 22.59
C PRO A 417 16.83 20.33 22.48
N THR A 418 16.27 21.24 23.28
CA THR A 418 16.79 22.53 23.81
C THR A 418 17.72 23.37 22.94
#